data_AF-A0A936VX90-F1
#
_entry.id   AF-A0A936VX90-F1
#
_cell.length_a   1.000
_cell.length_b   1.000
_cell.length_c   1.000
_cell.angle_alpha   90.00
_cell.angle_beta   90.00
_cell.angle_gamma   90.00
#
_symmetry.space_group_name_H-M   'P 1'
#
loop_
_entity.id
_entity.type
_entity.pdbx_description
1 polymer ?
#
loop_
_entity_poly.entity_id
_entity_poly.type
_entity_poly.pdbx_seq_one_letter_code
_entity_poly.pdbx_strand_id
1 'polypeptide(L)'
;MKAIYSLLILSIFTLSCVSSKKFKSVKSELEDYKTALERCKQNQIDCEEEKKSLLVDYNTKLGNIENSNSSKDGKIKSLEEQLEFLKRTNTNLLDRLSDLSVVSVTGAENIKRSLDAINEKDRQISTMTNNIQRKDSVNLALVMNLKRSLSDVSSEDINIEVKKGVVYISLSDKMLYKSGSAVIQEQANSVLEKIAKVVNDHSELDILVEGHTDNVPISSDCVMDNWDLSTKRATAVVRLLQTKYGVSPSRMTAGGRSEFVPKSDNTSNEGRKINRRTEIIILPKLDQFFKLLESK
;
A
#
# COMPACT_ATOMS: atom_id res chain seq x y z
N MET A 1 -156.67 50.67 18.05
CA MET A 1 -157.27 50.80 19.38
C MET A 1 -157.33 49.40 19.98
N LYS A 2 -156.58 49.17 21.06
CA LYS A 2 -156.76 48.05 22.02
C LYS A 2 -156.52 46.63 21.50
N ALA A 3 -156.17 45.76 22.44
CA ALA A 3 -156.10 44.31 22.32
C ALA A 3 -155.02 43.79 21.34
N ILE A 4 -153.73 43.76 21.67
CA ILE A 4 -153.15 43.39 22.98
C ILE A 4 -153.70 42.03 23.42
N TYR A 5 -152.81 41.04 23.39
CA TYR A 5 -152.85 39.91 24.31
C TYR A 5 -154.08 39.02 24.18
N SER A 6 -154.18 38.33 23.05
CA SER A 6 -154.49 36.91 23.10
C SER A 6 -153.15 36.20 22.84
N LEU A 7 -152.38 36.03 23.92
CA LEU A 7 -152.13 34.69 24.44
C LEU A 7 -151.38 33.86 23.37
N LEU A 8 -150.06 33.94 23.31
CA LEU A 8 -149.18 33.36 24.33
C LEU A 8 -149.76 32.02 24.81
N ILE A 9 -149.07 30.94 24.43
CA ILE A 9 -149.30 29.54 24.82
C ILE A 9 -150.29 28.80 23.90
N LEU A 10 -149.81 28.41 22.72
CA LEU A 10 -150.11 27.07 22.23
C LEU A 10 -148.94 26.53 21.41
N SER A 11 -148.27 25.54 22.00
CA SER A 11 -147.71 24.38 21.29
C SER A 11 -146.52 24.68 20.35
N ILE A 12 -145.27 24.69 20.83
CA ILE A 12 -144.46 23.46 21.01
C ILE A 12 -145.11 22.25 20.31
N PHE A 13 -144.82 22.08 19.02
CA PHE A 13 -144.70 20.83 18.24
C PHE A 13 -145.15 21.07 16.80
N THR A 14 -144.24 21.53 15.93
CA THR A 14 -144.18 21.00 14.55
C THR A 14 -142.71 20.86 14.15
N LEU A 15 -142.29 19.62 13.95
CA LEU A 15 -140.96 19.23 13.51
C LEU A 15 -140.74 19.62 12.02
N SER A 16 -139.50 20.06 11.74
CA SER A 16 -138.65 19.83 10.56
C SER A 16 -139.25 19.65 9.14
N CYS A 17 -138.72 20.40 8.16
CA CYS A 17 -138.42 19.89 6.81
C CYS A 17 -137.50 20.86 6.02
N VAL A 18 -136.19 20.56 5.93
CA VAL A 18 -135.29 21.08 4.88
C VAL A 18 -135.56 20.29 3.60
N SER A 19 -135.55 20.93 2.41
CA SER A 19 -135.79 20.20 1.16
C SER A 19 -134.70 19.13 0.94
N SER A 20 -135.13 17.89 0.65
CA SER A 20 -134.23 16.74 0.56
C SER A 20 -133.09 16.93 -0.46
N LYS A 21 -133.29 17.79 -1.46
CA LYS A 21 -132.31 18.13 -2.50
C LYS A 21 -131.14 18.97 -1.97
N LYS A 22 -131.39 19.98 -1.12
CA LYS A 22 -130.33 20.81 -0.49
C LYS A 22 -129.56 20.03 0.57
N PHE A 23 -130.23 19.18 1.34
CA PHE A 23 -129.56 18.32 2.30
C PHE A 23 -128.67 17.28 1.61
N LYS A 24 -129.11 16.71 0.49
CA LYS A 24 -128.30 15.78 -0.33
C LYS A 24 -127.11 16.47 -0.99
N SER A 25 -127.25 17.70 -1.50
CA SER A 25 -126.12 18.42 -2.14
C SER A 25 -125.03 18.78 -1.13
N VAL A 26 -125.39 19.34 0.03
CA VAL A 26 -124.43 19.66 1.10
C VAL A 26 -123.78 18.40 1.67
N LYS A 27 -124.52 17.29 1.77
CA LYS A 27 -123.97 16.00 2.18
C LYS A 27 -122.99 15.43 1.16
N SER A 28 -123.24 15.61 -0.14
CA SER A 28 -122.33 15.24 -1.23
C SER A 28 -121.04 16.04 -1.16
N GLU A 29 -121.13 17.37 -1.06
CA GLU A 29 -119.97 18.25 -0.93
C GLU A 29 -119.14 17.93 0.31
N LEU A 30 -119.79 17.66 1.46
CA LEU A 30 -119.09 17.24 2.69
C LEU A 30 -118.29 15.94 2.47
N GLU A 31 -118.86 14.99 1.74
CA GLU A 31 -118.19 13.71 1.47
C GLU A 31 -117.03 13.89 0.49
N ASP A 32 -117.20 14.72 -0.55
CA ASP A 32 -116.12 15.11 -1.47
C ASP A 32 -114.97 15.82 -0.73
N TYR A 33 -115.30 16.74 0.19
CA TYR A 33 -114.31 17.42 1.04
C TYR A 33 -113.57 16.46 1.95
N LYS A 34 -114.25 15.46 2.54
CA LYS A 34 -113.59 14.42 3.35
C LYS A 34 -112.66 13.56 2.50
N THR A 35 -113.09 13.14 1.32
CA THR A 35 -112.23 12.36 0.41
C THR A 35 -111.01 13.16 -0.04
N ALA A 36 -111.18 14.44 -0.34
CA ALA A 36 -110.07 15.33 -0.67
C ALA A 36 -109.11 15.53 0.51
N LEU A 37 -109.64 15.65 1.74
CA LEU A 37 -108.84 15.75 2.97
C LEU A 37 -108.02 14.49 3.21
N GLU A 38 -108.62 13.30 3.09
CA GLU A 38 -107.90 12.03 3.23
C GLU A 38 -106.83 11.85 2.15
N ARG A 39 -107.11 12.23 0.90
CA ARG A 39 -106.08 12.25 -0.16
C ARG A 39 -104.93 13.20 0.15
N CYS A 40 -105.24 14.38 0.69
CA CYS A 40 -104.23 15.36 1.09
C CYS A 40 -103.35 14.83 2.24
N LYS A 41 -103.94 14.15 3.23
CA LYS A 41 -103.20 13.51 4.32
C LYS A 41 -102.29 12.40 3.79
N GLN A 42 -102.77 11.56 2.89
CA GLN A 42 -101.96 10.50 2.29
C GLN A 42 -100.76 11.08 1.52
N ASN A 43 -100.99 12.09 0.67
CA ASN A 43 -99.92 12.77 -0.05
C ASN A 43 -98.89 13.42 0.90
N GLN A 44 -99.34 13.92 2.05
CA GLN A 44 -98.41 14.46 3.06
C GLN A 44 -97.53 13.37 3.65
N ILE A 45 -98.10 12.20 3.97
CA ILE A 45 -97.35 11.03 4.47
C ILE A 45 -96.33 10.58 3.43
N ASP A 46 -96.75 10.41 2.17
CA ASP A 46 -95.87 9.97 1.08
C ASP A 46 -94.70 10.96 0.87
N CYS A 47 -94.97 12.26 0.95
CA CYS A 47 -93.95 13.31 0.85
C CYS A 47 -92.98 13.30 2.05
N GLU A 48 -93.48 13.06 3.27
CA GLU A 48 -92.64 12.90 4.46
C GLU A 48 -91.74 11.66 4.39
N GLU A 49 -92.25 10.54 3.84
CA GLU A 49 -91.47 9.33 3.59
C GLU A 49 -90.38 9.53 2.53
N GLU A 50 -90.71 10.17 1.40
CA GLU A 50 -89.75 10.48 0.34
C GLU A 50 -88.64 11.41 0.86
N LYS A 51 -89.00 12.45 1.61
CA LYS A 51 -88.03 13.35 2.26
C LYS A 51 -87.11 12.58 3.20
N LYS A 52 -87.63 11.64 3.98
CA LYS A 52 -86.83 10.81 4.89
C LYS A 52 -85.88 9.90 4.11
N SER A 53 -86.34 9.28 3.03
CA SER A 53 -85.53 8.45 2.14
C SER A 53 -84.37 9.26 1.52
N LEU A 54 -84.67 10.46 1.00
CA LEU A 54 -83.67 11.36 0.42
C LEU A 54 -82.63 11.81 1.45
N LEU A 55 -83.04 12.07 2.69
CA LEU A 55 -82.13 12.44 3.78
C LEU A 55 -81.19 11.29 4.16
N VAL A 56 -81.68 10.04 4.12
CA VAL A 56 -80.84 8.85 4.33
C VAL A 56 -79.83 8.67 3.19
N ASP A 57 -80.24 8.82 1.93
CA ASP A 57 -79.31 8.77 0.78
C ASP A 57 -78.25 9.87 0.86
N TYR A 58 -78.66 11.10 1.21
CA TYR A 58 -77.73 12.23 1.39
C TYR A 58 -76.70 11.95 2.47
N ASN A 59 -77.12 11.49 3.66
CA ASN A 59 -76.20 11.16 4.75
C ASN A 59 -75.26 9.99 4.40
N THR A 60 -75.76 9.00 3.64
CA THR A 60 -74.95 7.87 3.17
C THR A 60 -73.87 8.35 2.19
N LYS A 61 -74.23 9.22 1.24
CA LYS A 61 -73.27 9.84 0.31
C LYS A 61 -72.25 10.70 1.05
N LEU A 62 -72.68 11.48 2.04
CA LEU A 62 -71.79 12.30 2.86
C LEU A 62 -70.76 11.43 3.60
N GLY A 63 -71.20 10.37 4.27
CA GLY A 63 -70.32 9.43 4.96
C GLY A 63 -69.34 8.73 4.02
N ASN A 64 -69.77 8.37 2.80
CA ASN A 64 -68.88 7.79 1.79
C ASN A 64 -67.80 8.79 1.33
N ILE A 65 -68.14 10.07 1.16
CA ILE A 65 -67.19 11.13 0.80
C ILE A 65 -66.20 11.37 1.94
N GLU A 66 -66.65 11.44 3.18
CA GLU A 66 -65.80 11.61 4.38
C GLU A 66 -64.81 10.45 4.54
N ASN A 67 -65.27 9.22 4.35
CA ASN A 67 -64.41 8.03 4.36
C ASN A 67 -63.36 8.07 3.23
N SER A 68 -63.77 8.50 2.02
CA SER A 68 -62.85 8.64 0.88
C SER A 68 -61.78 9.70 1.12
N ASN A 69 -62.17 10.87 1.67
CA ASN A 69 -61.24 11.94 2.03
C ASN A 69 -60.25 11.48 3.11
N SER A 70 -60.75 10.86 4.19
CA SER A 70 -59.89 10.31 5.25
C SER A 70 -58.87 9.29 4.70
N SER A 71 -59.29 8.45 3.74
CA SER A 71 -58.38 7.50 3.06
C SER A 71 -57.32 8.20 2.20
N LYS A 72 -57.70 9.29 1.49
CA LYS A 72 -56.76 10.09 0.69
C LYS A 72 -55.77 10.84 1.57
N ASP A 73 -56.21 11.43 2.67
CA ASP A 73 -55.34 12.13 3.63
C ASP A 73 -54.31 11.17 4.23
N GLY A 74 -54.72 9.93 4.56
CA GLY A 74 -53.80 8.88 4.98
C GLY A 74 -52.75 8.53 3.92
N LYS A 75 -53.14 8.48 2.64
CA LYS A 75 -52.21 8.24 1.52
C LYS A 75 -51.25 9.42 1.30
N ILE A 76 -51.75 10.66 1.40
CA ILE A 76 -50.92 11.88 1.27
C ILE A 76 -49.84 11.87 2.34
N LYS A 77 -50.23 11.63 3.61
CA LYS A 77 -49.28 11.56 4.72
C LYS A 77 -48.22 10.48 4.51
N SER A 78 -48.63 9.29 4.06
CA SER A 78 -47.68 8.20 3.77
C SER A 78 -46.71 8.55 2.62
N LEU A 79 -47.19 9.25 1.58
CA LEU A 79 -46.34 9.70 0.47
C LEU A 79 -45.38 10.81 0.90
N GLU A 80 -45.80 11.74 1.76
CA GLU A 80 -44.97 12.79 2.33
C GLU A 80 -43.82 12.20 3.17
N GLU A 81 -44.13 11.22 4.03
CA GLU A 81 -43.13 10.49 4.82
C GLU A 81 -42.10 9.76 3.93
N GLN A 82 -42.55 9.15 2.83
CA GLN A 82 -41.66 8.51 1.86
C GLN A 82 -40.77 9.52 1.13
N LEU A 83 -41.31 10.69 0.75
CA LEU A 83 -40.54 11.75 0.11
C LEU A 83 -39.48 12.33 1.04
N GLU A 84 -39.80 12.52 2.32
CA GLU A 84 -38.85 12.99 3.32
C GLU A 84 -37.74 11.95 3.55
N PHE A 85 -38.11 10.68 3.67
CA PHE A 85 -37.16 9.58 3.79
C PHE A 85 -36.22 9.50 2.58
N LEU A 86 -36.76 9.60 1.36
CA LEU A 86 -35.99 9.56 0.12
C LEU A 86 -35.05 10.76 0.00
N LYS A 87 -35.52 11.97 0.33
CA LYS A 87 -34.69 13.18 0.37
C LYS A 87 -33.53 13.03 1.34
N ARG A 88 -33.80 12.58 2.58
CA ARG A 88 -32.75 12.35 3.59
C ARG A 88 -31.73 11.31 3.13
N THR A 89 -32.21 10.23 2.51
CA THR A 89 -31.34 9.17 1.97
C THR A 89 -30.44 9.70 0.87
N ASN A 90 -30.98 10.48 -0.07
CA ASN A 90 -30.19 11.12 -1.13
C ASN A 90 -29.15 12.09 -0.57
N THR A 91 -29.51 12.93 0.41
CA THR A 91 -28.55 13.84 1.05
C THR A 91 -27.43 13.07 1.75
N ASN A 92 -27.75 12.00 2.49
CA ASN A 92 -26.74 11.14 3.12
C ASN A 92 -25.83 10.44 2.12
N LEU A 93 -26.36 10.03 0.96
CA LEU A 93 -25.55 9.43 -0.11
C LEU A 93 -24.59 10.45 -0.74
N LEU A 94 -25.05 11.69 -0.96
CA LEU A 94 -24.20 12.77 -1.47
C LEU A 94 -23.06 13.11 -0.50
N ASP A 95 -23.33 13.16 0.80
CA ASP A 95 -22.33 13.40 1.85
C ASP A 95 -21.25 12.31 1.85
N ARG A 96 -21.67 11.04 1.80
CA ARG A 96 -20.74 9.90 1.71
C ARG A 96 -19.89 9.90 0.43
N LEU A 97 -20.44 10.34 -0.69
CA LEU A 97 -19.68 10.47 -1.94
C LEU A 97 -18.62 11.59 -1.87
N SER A 98 -18.94 12.69 -1.18
CA SER A 98 -17.99 13.79 -0.92
C SER A 98 -16.81 13.32 -0.07
N ASP A 99 -17.06 12.61 1.02
CA ASP A 99 -16.01 12.04 1.88
C ASP A 99 -15.10 11.06 1.14
N LEU A 100 -15.68 10.22 0.26
CA LEU A 100 -14.91 9.26 -0.53
C LEU A 100 -13.96 9.95 -1.53
N SER A 101 -14.36 11.08 -2.09
CA SER A 101 -13.55 11.86 -3.03
C SER A 101 -12.31 12.47 -2.36
N VAL A 102 -12.43 12.95 -1.12
CA VAL A 102 -11.32 13.55 -0.36
C VAL A 102 -10.28 12.50 0.05
N VAL A 103 -10.70 11.27 0.41
CA VAL A 103 -9.80 10.17 0.76
C VAL A 103 -8.93 9.73 -0.44
N SER A 104 -9.45 9.83 -1.67
CA SER A 104 -8.68 9.50 -2.89
C SER A 104 -7.52 10.46 -3.14
N VAL A 105 -7.67 11.76 -2.85
CA VAL A 105 -6.63 12.77 -3.08
C VAL A 105 -5.45 12.58 -2.13
N THR A 106 -5.71 12.35 -0.85
CA THR A 106 -4.65 12.09 0.16
C THR A 106 -3.95 10.75 -0.09
N GLY A 107 -4.69 9.73 -0.53
CA GLY A 107 -4.13 8.46 -0.96
C GLY A 107 -3.20 8.61 -2.18
N ALA A 108 -3.63 9.37 -3.19
CA ALA A 108 -2.83 9.68 -4.36
C ALA A 108 -1.56 10.48 -4.03
N GLU A 109 -1.62 11.41 -3.07
CA GLU A 109 -0.46 12.18 -2.63
C GLU A 109 0.57 11.32 -1.89
N ASN A 110 0.11 10.43 -1.00
CA ASN A 110 0.99 9.48 -0.31
C ASN A 110 1.65 8.49 -1.29
N ILE A 111 0.89 7.99 -2.28
CA ILE A 111 1.43 7.16 -3.36
C ILE A 111 2.47 7.93 -4.17
N LYS A 112 2.20 9.18 -4.54
CA LYS A 112 3.14 10.04 -5.27
C LYS A 112 4.47 10.22 -4.51
N ARG A 113 4.42 10.56 -3.22
CA ARG A 113 5.62 10.69 -2.38
C ARG A 113 6.41 9.38 -2.29
N SER A 114 5.69 8.26 -2.20
CA SER A 114 6.31 6.93 -2.17
C SER A 114 6.95 6.59 -3.52
N LEU A 115 6.30 6.94 -4.64
CA LEU A 115 6.82 6.76 -5.99
C LEU A 115 8.08 7.61 -6.21
N ASP A 116 8.09 8.87 -5.76
CA ASP A 116 9.24 9.76 -5.86
C ASP A 116 10.44 9.22 -5.04
N ALA A 117 10.17 8.71 -3.83
CA ALA A 117 11.18 8.07 -3.00
C ALA A 117 11.73 6.79 -3.64
N ILE A 118 10.87 5.96 -4.26
CA ILE A 118 11.29 4.74 -4.97
C ILE A 118 12.13 5.10 -6.20
N ASN A 119 11.68 6.05 -7.02
CA ASN A 119 12.42 6.49 -8.21
C ASN A 119 13.82 7.02 -7.87
N GLU A 120 13.96 7.74 -6.75
CA GLU A 120 15.26 8.20 -6.26
C GLU A 120 16.15 7.02 -5.82
N LYS A 121 15.57 6.04 -5.13
CA LYS A 121 16.29 4.81 -4.75
C LYS A 121 16.70 3.99 -5.97
N ASP A 122 15.87 3.89 -7.00
CA ASP A 122 16.17 3.17 -8.24
C ASP A 122 17.35 3.82 -9.00
N ARG A 123 17.43 5.16 -9.01
CA ARG A 123 18.60 5.86 -9.56
C ARG A 123 19.88 5.55 -8.79
N GLN A 124 19.81 5.53 -7.46
CA GLN A 124 20.96 5.18 -6.60
C GLN A 124 21.39 3.73 -6.84
N ILE A 125 20.44 2.80 -6.91
CA ILE A 125 20.70 1.39 -7.19
C ILE A 125 21.36 1.25 -8.57
N SER A 126 20.80 1.87 -9.61
CA SER A 126 21.36 1.81 -10.98
C SER A 126 22.81 2.33 -11.03
N THR A 127 23.08 3.46 -10.37
CA THR A 127 24.43 4.03 -10.28
C THR A 127 25.39 3.09 -9.56
N MET A 128 24.96 2.52 -8.42
CA MET A 128 25.76 1.55 -7.68
C MET A 128 26.04 0.28 -8.50
N THR A 129 25.04 -0.25 -9.21
CA THR A 129 25.20 -1.42 -10.09
C THR A 129 26.22 -1.15 -11.18
N ASN A 130 26.17 0.02 -11.83
CA ASN A 130 27.16 0.40 -12.85
C ASN A 130 28.58 0.50 -12.28
N ASN A 131 28.73 1.05 -11.07
CA ASN A 131 30.02 1.15 -10.39
C ASN A 131 30.58 -0.22 -9.99
N ILE A 132 29.74 -1.14 -9.52
CA ILE A 132 30.11 -2.53 -9.22
C ILE A 132 30.58 -3.25 -10.49
N GLN A 133 29.81 -3.15 -11.58
CA GLN A 133 30.18 -3.78 -12.85
C GLN A 133 31.53 -3.28 -13.39
N ARG A 134 31.78 -1.96 -13.30
CA ARG A 134 33.09 -1.39 -13.67
C ARG A 134 34.21 -1.96 -12.82
N LYS A 135 34.05 -2.00 -11.49
CA LYS A 135 35.05 -2.59 -10.58
C LYS A 135 35.34 -4.05 -10.91
N ASP A 136 34.31 -4.86 -11.14
CA ASP A 136 34.47 -6.27 -11.46
C ASP A 136 35.18 -6.48 -12.80
N SER A 137 34.89 -5.64 -13.81
CA SER A 137 35.56 -5.71 -15.11
C SER A 137 37.07 -5.41 -15.02
N VAL A 138 37.46 -4.41 -14.23
CA VAL A 138 38.87 -4.04 -14.01
C VAL A 138 39.60 -5.14 -13.25
N ASN A 139 38.99 -5.67 -12.18
CA ASN A 139 39.57 -6.76 -11.41
C ASN A 139 39.75 -8.03 -12.26
N LEU A 140 38.78 -8.36 -13.10
CA LEU A 140 38.87 -9.50 -14.00
C LEU A 140 40.00 -9.32 -15.02
N ALA A 141 40.12 -8.13 -15.62
CA ALA A 141 41.21 -7.82 -16.54
C ALA A 141 42.58 -7.95 -15.86
N LEU A 142 42.72 -7.46 -14.62
CA LEU A 142 43.94 -7.58 -13.83
C LEU A 142 44.31 -9.05 -13.60
N VAL A 143 43.36 -9.90 -13.21
CA VAL A 143 43.59 -11.35 -13.03
C VAL A 143 44.02 -12.00 -14.32
N MET A 144 43.36 -11.70 -15.44
CA MET A 144 43.71 -12.29 -16.73
C MET A 144 45.10 -11.87 -17.17
N ASN A 145 45.47 -10.60 -16.98
CA ASN A 145 46.81 -10.08 -17.27
C ASN A 145 47.88 -10.73 -16.38
N LEU A 146 47.61 -10.89 -15.08
CA LEU A 146 48.51 -11.56 -14.15
C LEU A 146 48.66 -13.04 -14.48
N LYS A 147 47.54 -13.76 -14.67
CA LYS A 147 47.54 -15.19 -14.99
C LYS A 147 48.23 -15.47 -16.33
N ARG A 148 48.05 -14.60 -17.32
CA ARG A 148 48.75 -14.67 -18.61
C ARG A 148 50.23 -14.35 -18.48
N SER A 149 50.60 -13.36 -17.67
CA SER A 149 52.00 -13.01 -17.46
C SER A 149 52.73 -14.09 -16.66
N LEU A 150 52.04 -14.74 -15.73
CA LEU A 150 52.58 -15.76 -14.82
C LEU A 150 52.29 -17.20 -15.29
N SER A 151 51.80 -17.40 -16.51
CA SER A 151 51.42 -18.73 -17.05
C SER A 151 52.58 -19.72 -17.12
N ASP A 152 53.80 -19.20 -17.22
CA ASP A 152 55.02 -20.00 -17.38
C ASP A 152 55.59 -20.49 -16.04
N VAL A 153 54.96 -20.10 -14.92
CA VAL A 153 55.40 -20.46 -13.57
C VAL A 153 54.57 -21.62 -13.05
N SER A 154 55.22 -22.57 -12.37
CA SER A 154 54.55 -23.71 -11.76
C SER A 154 53.39 -23.28 -10.86
N SER A 155 52.22 -23.90 -11.06
CA SER A 155 51.02 -23.69 -10.25
C SER A 155 51.18 -24.12 -8.79
N GLU A 156 52.23 -24.87 -8.47
CA GLU A 156 52.54 -25.28 -7.09
C GLU A 156 53.20 -24.15 -6.28
N ASP A 157 53.88 -23.21 -6.94
CA ASP A 157 54.62 -22.12 -6.29
C ASP A 157 53.87 -20.78 -6.29
N ILE A 158 52.90 -20.61 -7.18
CA ILE A 158 52.08 -19.40 -7.30
C ILE A 158 50.60 -19.75 -7.35
N ASN A 159 49.82 -19.13 -6.47
CA ASN A 159 48.37 -19.17 -6.53
C ASN A 159 47.80 -17.74 -6.58
N ILE A 160 46.84 -17.50 -7.48
CA ILE A 160 46.20 -16.19 -7.67
C ILE A 160 44.70 -16.34 -7.40
N GLU A 161 44.21 -15.61 -6.41
CA GLU A 161 42.80 -15.63 -6.00
C GLU A 161 42.23 -14.21 -5.97
N VAL A 162 40.95 -14.07 -6.35
CA VAL A 162 40.21 -12.81 -6.13
C VAL A 162 39.19 -13.01 -5.04
N LYS A 163 39.25 -12.15 -4.03
CA LYS A 163 38.27 -12.13 -2.94
C LYS A 163 37.74 -10.72 -2.78
N LYS A 164 36.42 -10.54 -2.93
CA LYS A 164 35.71 -9.26 -2.72
C LYS A 164 36.32 -8.09 -3.52
N GLY A 165 36.82 -8.37 -4.72
CA GLY A 165 37.45 -7.38 -5.59
C GLY A 165 38.84 -6.92 -5.14
N VAL A 166 39.54 -7.75 -4.38
CA VAL A 166 40.96 -7.64 -4.04
C VAL A 166 41.68 -8.86 -4.60
N VAL A 167 42.84 -8.65 -5.22
CA VAL A 167 43.63 -9.73 -5.84
C VAL A 167 44.73 -10.17 -4.87
N TYR A 168 44.76 -11.46 -4.57
CA TYR A 168 45.74 -12.11 -3.71
C TYR A 168 46.67 -12.97 -4.56
N ILE A 169 47.96 -12.68 -4.51
CA ILE A 169 49.00 -13.48 -5.15
C ILE A 169 49.79 -14.16 -4.03
N SER A 170 49.53 -15.45 -3.81
CA SER A 170 50.26 -16.27 -2.85
C SER A 170 51.47 -16.90 -3.50
N LEU A 171 52.63 -16.67 -2.91
CA LEU A 171 53.92 -17.17 -3.37
C LEU A 171 54.51 -18.08 -2.30
N SER A 172 54.95 -19.28 -2.69
CA SER A 172 55.53 -20.25 -1.77
C SER A 172 56.85 -19.74 -1.18
N ASP A 173 57.11 -20.03 0.10
CA ASP A 173 58.36 -19.66 0.77
C ASP A 173 59.59 -20.25 0.06
N LYS A 174 59.46 -21.51 -0.41
CA LYS A 174 60.54 -22.26 -1.07
C LYS A 174 60.95 -21.62 -2.40
N MET A 175 60.01 -21.03 -3.14
CA MET A 175 60.31 -20.33 -4.38
C MET A 175 60.92 -18.95 -4.12
N LEU A 176 60.39 -18.23 -3.12
CA LEU A 176 60.80 -16.86 -2.82
C LEU A 176 62.14 -16.74 -2.10
N TYR A 177 62.41 -17.56 -1.07
CA TYR A 177 63.51 -17.33 -0.14
C TYR A 177 64.37 -18.57 0.06
N LYS A 178 65.63 -18.34 0.45
CA LYS A 178 66.46 -19.42 1.00
C LYS A 178 65.86 -19.90 2.33
N SER A 179 66.05 -21.19 2.65
CA SER A 179 65.52 -21.79 3.89
C SER A 179 65.91 -20.98 5.13
N GLY A 180 64.92 -20.68 5.98
CA GLY A 180 65.11 -19.91 7.23
C GLY A 180 65.59 -18.46 7.03
N SER A 181 65.57 -17.93 5.81
CA SER A 181 66.08 -16.60 5.47
C SER A 181 65.00 -15.68 4.92
N ALA A 182 65.29 -14.38 4.93
CA ALA A 182 64.56 -13.35 4.19
C ALA A 182 65.28 -12.94 2.88
N VAL A 183 66.37 -13.62 2.52
CA VAL A 183 67.09 -13.38 1.27
C VAL A 183 66.32 -13.99 0.11
N ILE A 184 65.89 -13.13 -0.82
CA ILE A 184 65.14 -13.52 -2.02
C ILE A 184 66.05 -14.28 -2.99
N GLN A 185 65.55 -15.38 -3.54
CA GLN A 185 66.24 -16.19 -4.53
C GLN A 185 66.19 -15.58 -5.93
N GLU A 186 67.16 -15.92 -6.77
CA GLU A 186 67.25 -15.37 -8.12
C GLU A 186 66.07 -15.76 -9.00
N GLN A 187 65.55 -16.97 -8.84
CA GLN A 187 64.39 -17.51 -9.57
C GLN A 187 63.12 -16.66 -9.32
N ALA A 188 62.96 -16.15 -8.10
CA ALA A 188 61.83 -15.30 -7.73
C ALA A 188 61.84 -13.92 -8.41
N ASN A 189 63.00 -13.47 -8.93
CA ASN A 189 63.09 -12.18 -9.62
C ASN A 189 62.14 -12.11 -10.81
N SER A 190 62.10 -13.16 -11.64
CA SER A 190 61.26 -13.20 -12.84
C SER A 190 59.77 -13.00 -12.52
N VAL A 191 59.31 -13.57 -11.40
CA VAL A 191 57.94 -13.47 -10.92
C VAL A 191 57.66 -12.07 -10.39
N LEU A 192 58.53 -11.57 -9.51
CA LEU A 192 58.39 -10.25 -8.90
C LEU A 192 58.50 -9.12 -9.93
N GLU A 193 59.30 -9.29 -10.99
CA GLU A 193 59.38 -8.39 -12.14
C GLU A 193 58.04 -8.32 -12.88
N LYS A 194 57.44 -9.47 -13.20
CA LYS A 194 56.14 -9.55 -13.87
C LYS A 194 55.03 -8.89 -13.04
N ILE A 195 55.03 -9.11 -11.72
CA ILE A 195 54.08 -8.46 -10.80
C ILE A 195 54.33 -6.95 -10.77
N ALA A 196 55.58 -6.50 -10.63
CA ALA A 196 55.93 -5.09 -10.62
C ALA A 196 55.50 -4.37 -11.90
N LYS A 197 55.69 -4.99 -13.06
CA LYS A 197 55.25 -4.44 -14.35
C LYS A 197 53.73 -4.19 -14.36
N VAL A 198 52.94 -5.18 -13.98
CA VAL A 198 51.47 -5.05 -13.96
C VAL A 198 51.03 -3.94 -13.00
N VAL A 199 51.67 -3.82 -11.84
CA VAL A 199 51.29 -2.79 -10.86
C VAL A 199 51.81 -1.39 -11.24
N ASN A 200 52.92 -1.29 -11.96
CA ASN A 200 53.39 -0.02 -12.51
C ASN A 200 52.50 0.48 -13.64
N ASP A 201 51.94 -0.42 -14.45
CA ASP A 201 50.97 -0.08 -15.50
C ASP A 201 49.63 0.46 -14.91
N HIS A 202 49.34 0.16 -13.64
CA HIS A 202 48.12 0.56 -12.93
C HIS A 202 48.44 1.38 -11.67
N SER A 203 48.81 2.65 -11.86
CA SER A 203 49.25 3.58 -10.80
C SER A 203 48.22 3.87 -9.68
N GLU A 204 46.96 3.52 -9.91
CA GLU A 204 45.82 3.65 -9.03
C GLU A 204 45.68 2.52 -8.00
N LEU A 205 46.52 1.49 -8.09
CA LEU A 205 46.50 0.35 -7.17
C LEU A 205 47.56 0.50 -6.08
N ASP A 206 47.24 0.08 -4.88
CA ASP A 206 48.17 -0.06 -3.77
C ASP A 206 48.54 -1.55 -3.57
N ILE A 207 49.70 -1.79 -2.97
CA ILE A 207 50.25 -3.12 -2.73
C ILE A 207 50.45 -3.31 -1.24
N LEU A 208 49.90 -4.38 -0.70
CA LEU A 208 50.20 -4.86 0.64
C LEU A 208 50.90 -6.20 0.50
N VAL A 209 52.11 -6.29 1.04
CA VAL A 209 52.88 -7.55 1.10
C VAL A 209 52.79 -8.10 2.51
N GLU A 210 52.23 -9.29 2.66
CA GLU A 210 52.09 -9.99 3.94
C GLU A 210 52.96 -11.23 3.98
N GLY A 211 53.82 -11.35 5.00
CA GLY A 211 54.56 -12.57 5.27
C GLY A 211 53.80 -13.49 6.22
N HIS A 212 53.84 -14.80 5.96
CA HIS A 212 53.27 -15.82 6.82
C HIS A 212 54.29 -16.94 7.09
N THR A 213 54.24 -17.52 8.28
CA THR A 213 55.04 -18.68 8.67
C THR A 213 54.14 -19.87 8.97
N ASP A 214 54.73 -21.05 9.13
CA ASP A 214 54.08 -22.15 9.84
C ASP A 214 54.27 -21.98 11.35
N ASN A 215 53.82 -22.98 12.12
CA ASN A 215 53.92 -22.99 13.57
C ASN A 215 55.24 -23.53 14.13
N VAL A 216 56.25 -23.74 13.29
CA VAL A 216 57.55 -24.20 13.76
C VAL A 216 58.27 -23.00 14.37
N PRO A 217 58.65 -23.05 15.66
CA PRO A 217 59.38 -21.93 16.26
C PRO A 217 60.73 -21.75 15.57
N ILE A 218 61.06 -20.50 15.26
CA ILE A 218 62.36 -20.11 14.74
C ILE A 218 62.99 -19.07 15.64
N SER A 219 64.29 -19.20 15.88
CA SER A 219 65.09 -18.18 16.54
C SER A 219 66.51 -18.26 15.99
N SER A 220 67.06 -17.13 15.58
CA SER A 220 68.44 -17.00 15.09
C SER A 220 69.00 -15.63 15.48
N ASP A 221 70.30 -15.42 15.34
CA ASP A 221 70.97 -14.16 15.71
C ASP A 221 70.32 -12.90 15.10
N CYS A 222 69.67 -13.05 13.94
CA CYS A 222 69.06 -11.94 13.19
C CYS A 222 67.52 -11.98 13.15
N VAL A 223 66.89 -13.00 13.74
CA VAL A 223 65.43 -13.21 13.72
C VAL A 223 64.98 -13.69 15.10
N MET A 224 64.20 -12.86 15.79
CA MET A 224 63.74 -13.18 17.15
C MET A 224 62.72 -14.33 17.17
N ASP A 225 61.70 -14.25 16.32
CA ASP A 225 60.58 -15.17 16.25
C ASP A 225 59.92 -15.19 14.85
N ASN A 226 58.78 -15.87 14.73
CA ASN A 226 57.98 -15.93 13.50
C ASN A 226 57.38 -14.57 13.09
N TRP A 227 57.12 -13.65 14.03
CA TRP A 227 56.70 -12.28 13.70
C TRP A 227 57.81 -11.52 13.01
N ASP A 228 59.02 -11.61 13.53
CA ASP A 228 60.19 -10.95 12.98
C ASP A 228 60.54 -11.54 11.60
N LEU A 229 60.50 -12.87 11.44
CA LEU A 229 60.75 -13.53 10.16
C LEU A 229 59.75 -13.10 9.09
N SER A 230 58.46 -13.17 9.39
CA SER A 230 57.40 -12.83 8.43
C SER A 230 57.48 -11.37 8.00
N THR A 231 57.72 -10.45 8.94
CA THR A 231 57.85 -9.02 8.66
C THR A 231 59.10 -8.72 7.83
N LYS A 232 60.26 -9.34 8.14
CA LYS A 232 61.49 -9.17 7.37
C LYS A 232 61.35 -9.68 5.94
N ARG A 233 60.68 -10.82 5.75
CA ARG A 233 60.37 -11.39 4.43
C ARG A 233 59.53 -10.44 3.59
N ALA A 234 58.41 -9.94 4.15
CA ALA A 234 57.58 -8.96 3.46
C ALA A 234 58.35 -7.69 3.10
N THR A 235 59.18 -7.20 4.02
CA THR A 235 60.03 -6.00 3.80
C THR A 235 61.06 -6.23 2.70
N ALA A 236 61.66 -7.43 2.61
CA ALA A 236 62.61 -7.79 1.57
C ALA A 236 61.97 -7.71 0.18
N VAL A 237 60.73 -8.20 0.04
CA VAL A 237 59.98 -8.13 -1.22
C VAL A 237 59.66 -6.69 -1.58
N VAL A 238 59.12 -5.89 -0.65
CA VAL A 238 58.83 -4.46 -0.90
C VAL A 238 60.09 -3.70 -1.28
N ARG A 239 61.22 -3.95 -0.60
CA ARG A 239 62.50 -3.31 -0.92
C ARG A 239 62.96 -3.68 -2.32
N LEU A 240 62.82 -4.93 -2.74
CA LEU A 240 63.19 -5.36 -4.09
C LEU A 240 62.27 -4.73 -5.17
N LEU A 241 60.96 -4.70 -4.93
CA LEU A 241 59.98 -4.02 -5.79
C LEU A 241 60.31 -2.53 -5.96
N GLN A 242 60.71 -1.86 -4.89
CA GLN A 242 61.16 -0.48 -4.91
C GLN A 242 62.48 -0.31 -5.69
N THR A 243 63.55 -0.98 -5.25
CA THR A 243 64.92 -0.65 -5.68
C THR A 243 65.26 -1.19 -7.06
N LYS A 244 64.71 -2.35 -7.43
CA LYS A 244 65.02 -3.02 -8.70
C LYS A 244 63.95 -2.79 -9.77
N TYR A 245 62.67 -2.75 -9.37
CA TYR A 245 61.55 -2.70 -10.32
C TYR A 245 60.79 -1.36 -10.31
N GLY A 246 61.24 -0.39 -9.52
CA GLY A 246 60.75 1.00 -9.59
C GLY A 246 59.32 1.22 -9.11
N VAL A 247 58.76 0.33 -8.28
CA VAL A 247 57.43 0.54 -7.71
C VAL A 247 57.47 1.68 -6.70
N SER A 248 56.53 2.63 -6.78
CA SER A 248 56.50 3.78 -5.87
C SER A 248 56.38 3.33 -4.40
N PRO A 249 57.27 3.78 -3.50
CA PRO A 249 57.24 3.42 -2.08
C PRO A 249 55.93 3.83 -1.40
N SER A 250 55.32 4.95 -1.81
CA SER A 250 54.07 5.47 -1.22
C SER A 250 52.86 4.56 -1.46
N ARG A 251 52.99 3.57 -2.36
CA ARG A 251 51.93 2.61 -2.72
C ARG A 251 52.12 1.26 -2.06
N MET A 252 53.19 1.05 -1.30
CA MET A 252 53.55 -0.26 -0.77
C MET A 252 53.52 -0.28 0.75
N THR A 253 52.92 -1.32 1.32
CA THR A 253 52.96 -1.63 2.75
C THR A 253 53.52 -3.03 2.94
N ALA A 254 54.39 -3.22 3.94
CA ALA A 254 54.90 -4.53 4.32
C ALA A 254 54.36 -4.89 5.72
N GLY A 255 53.81 -6.09 5.88
CA GLY A 255 53.31 -6.60 7.15
C GLY A 255 53.72 -8.05 7.40
N GLY A 256 53.96 -8.41 8.65
CA GLY A 256 54.04 -9.80 9.09
C GLY A 256 52.70 -10.25 9.67
N ARG A 257 52.33 -11.51 9.45
CA ARG A 257 51.17 -12.16 10.08
C ARG A 257 51.55 -13.35 10.95
N SER A 258 52.85 -13.69 10.99
CA SER A 258 53.38 -14.84 11.72
C SER A 258 52.60 -16.13 11.39
N GLU A 259 52.43 -17.02 12.36
CA GLU A 259 51.73 -18.31 12.25
C GLU A 259 50.20 -18.21 12.44
N PHE A 260 49.69 -17.05 12.85
CA PHE A 260 48.31 -16.88 13.35
C PHE A 260 47.24 -16.76 12.26
N VAL A 261 47.62 -16.77 10.98
CA VAL A 261 46.70 -16.78 9.84
C VAL A 261 47.04 -17.95 8.89
N PRO A 262 46.86 -19.21 9.34
CA PRO A 262 47.14 -20.39 8.54
C PRO A 262 46.08 -20.58 7.45
N LYS A 263 46.50 -21.06 6.27
CA LYS A 263 45.61 -21.49 5.17
C LYS A 263 45.31 -22.98 5.19
N SER A 264 46.15 -23.77 5.86
CA SER A 264 46.01 -25.20 6.01
C SER A 264 46.40 -25.63 7.43
N ASP A 265 46.14 -26.88 7.76
CA ASP A 265 46.51 -27.43 9.07
C ASP A 265 48.03 -27.47 9.24
N ASN A 266 48.50 -27.16 10.45
CA ASN A 266 49.93 -27.16 10.79
C ASN A 266 50.46 -28.53 11.22
N THR A 267 49.60 -29.56 11.28
CA THR A 267 50.03 -30.92 11.67
C THR A 267 50.83 -31.64 10.57
N SER A 268 50.49 -31.43 9.29
CA SER A 268 51.14 -32.09 8.15
C SER A 268 52.28 -31.25 7.55
N ASN A 269 53.24 -31.91 6.91
CA ASN A 269 54.31 -31.22 6.18
C ASN A 269 53.76 -30.39 5.01
N GLU A 270 52.75 -30.93 4.34
CA GLU A 270 52.05 -30.31 3.20
C GLU A 270 51.31 -29.05 3.65
N GLY A 271 50.57 -29.11 4.76
CA GLY A 271 49.87 -27.95 5.30
C GLY A 271 50.82 -26.85 5.78
N ARG A 272 51.92 -27.23 6.45
CA ARG A 272 52.99 -26.27 6.80
C ARG A 272 53.62 -25.60 5.58
N LYS A 273 53.85 -26.33 4.47
CA LYS A 273 54.35 -25.74 3.22
C LYS A 273 53.39 -24.68 2.66
N ILE A 274 52.08 -24.90 2.74
CA ILE A 274 51.07 -23.93 2.30
C ILE A 274 51.05 -22.69 3.22
N ASN A 275 51.25 -22.88 4.52
CA ASN A 275 51.26 -21.80 5.50
C ASN A 275 52.47 -20.87 5.36
N ARG A 276 53.65 -21.43 5.05
CA ARG A 276 54.86 -20.67 4.70
C ARG A 276 54.73 -20.04 3.31
N ARG A 277 54.24 -18.80 3.29
CA ARG A 277 53.97 -18.05 2.06
C ARG A 277 54.19 -16.56 2.26
N THR A 278 54.37 -15.85 1.15
CA THR A 278 54.19 -14.40 1.11
C THR A 278 53.00 -14.09 0.22
N GLU A 279 52.06 -13.28 0.71
CA GLU A 279 50.92 -12.80 -0.06
C GLU A 279 51.20 -11.39 -0.56
N ILE A 280 51.14 -11.18 -1.86
CA ILE A 280 51.12 -9.86 -2.47
C ILE A 280 49.67 -9.55 -2.79
N ILE A 281 49.12 -8.57 -2.08
CA ILE A 281 47.72 -8.18 -2.11
C ILE A 281 47.63 -6.86 -2.88
N ILE A 282 46.91 -6.87 -3.99
CA ILE A 282 46.70 -5.68 -4.83
C ILE A 282 45.35 -5.08 -4.45
N LEU A 283 45.39 -3.88 -3.90
CA LEU A 283 44.27 -3.15 -3.34
C LEU A 283 43.89 -1.98 -4.26
N PRO A 284 42.60 -1.78 -4.57
CA PRO A 284 42.15 -0.53 -5.19
C PRO A 284 42.25 0.61 -4.17
N LYS A 285 42.66 1.82 -4.61
CA LYS A 285 42.71 3.00 -3.73
C LYS A 285 41.33 3.33 -3.15
N LEU A 286 41.29 3.56 -1.84
CA LEU A 286 40.07 3.92 -1.12
C LEU A 286 39.46 5.24 -1.65
N ASP A 287 40.29 6.16 -2.13
CA ASP A 287 39.84 7.42 -2.74
C ASP A 287 39.05 7.20 -4.03
N GLN A 288 39.36 6.14 -4.81
CA GLN A 288 38.52 5.77 -5.95
C GLN A 288 37.15 5.29 -5.49
N PHE A 289 37.07 4.55 -4.39
CA PHE A 289 35.80 4.12 -3.82
C PHE A 289 34.94 5.32 -3.39
N PHE A 290 35.53 6.33 -2.74
CA PHE A 290 34.80 7.55 -2.38
C PHE A 290 34.41 8.40 -3.59
N LYS A 291 35.27 8.51 -4.62
CA LYS A 291 34.90 9.18 -5.88
C LYS A 291 33.70 8.54 -6.59
N LEU A 292 33.52 7.22 -6.46
CA LEU A 292 32.34 6.51 -6.98
C LEU A 292 31.07 6.79 -6.16
N LEU A 293 31.20 7.26 -4.91
CA LEU A 293 30.09 7.66 -4.05
C LEU A 293 29.78 9.16 -4.15
N GLU A 294 30.78 9.98 -4.52
CA GLU A 294 30.67 11.44 -4.59
C GLU A 294 30.17 11.98 -5.94
N SER A 295 30.01 11.15 -6.97
CA SER A 295 29.42 11.59 -8.24
C SER A 295 27.94 11.93 -8.05
N LYS A 296 27.70 13.16 -7.59
CA LYS A 296 26.41 13.85 -7.53
C LYS A 296 25.98 14.36 -8.89
#